data_AF-A0A0F9GE91-F1
#
_entry.id   AF-A0A0F9GE91-F1
#
_cell.length_a   1.000
_cell.length_b   1.000
_cell.length_c   1.000
_cell.angle_alpha   90.00
_cell.angle_beta   90.00
_cell.angle_gamma   90.00
#
_symmetry.space_group_name_H-M   'P 1'
#
loop_
_entity.id
_entity.type
_entity.pdbx_description
1 polymer ?
#
loop_
_entity_poly.entity_id
_entity_poly.type
_entity_poly.pdbx_seq_one_letter_code
_entity_poly.pdbx_strand_id
1 'polypeptide(L)'
;WMRLQGKEFVYKVDVELDQILTYFRVSLSNLCAYFLKEFLQMGPLSFSTLMQSVLLLDGEVEETREQRMVVLKRNRKDPVMMERLEAGLVKLNTLSLFTITGKRYRFSLK
;
A
#
# COMPACT_ATOMS: atom_id res chain seq x y z
N TRP A 1 35.96 -5.89 32.52
CA TRP A 1 35.37 -4.74 31.80
C TRP A 1 35.94 -4.55 30.40
N MET A 2 36.18 -5.64 29.65
CA MET A 2 36.82 -5.61 28.31
C MET A 2 36.10 -6.61 27.38
N ARG A 3 34.77 -6.51 27.32
CA ARG A 3 33.91 -7.34 26.45
C ARG A 3 32.87 -6.54 25.65
N LEU A 4 32.84 -5.22 25.77
CA LEU A 4 31.81 -4.35 25.17
C LEU A 4 32.31 -3.45 24.04
N GLN A 5 33.63 -3.24 23.89
CA GLN A 5 34.18 -2.28 22.91
C GLN A 5 33.99 -2.65 21.42
N GLY A 6 33.51 -3.85 21.10
CA GLY A 6 33.11 -4.24 19.73
C GLY A 6 31.59 -4.38 19.54
N LYS A 7 30.80 -4.24 20.60
CA LYS A 7 29.35 -4.44 20.59
C LYS A 7 28.56 -3.15 20.46
N GLU A 8 29.13 -2.00 20.81
CA GLU A 8 28.45 -0.70 20.71
C GLU A 8 28.03 -0.37 19.27
N PHE A 9 28.86 -0.71 18.28
CA PHE A 9 28.51 -0.52 16.87
C PHE A 9 27.34 -1.41 16.45
N VAL A 10 27.33 -2.67 16.88
CA VAL A 10 26.23 -3.61 16.58
C VAL A 10 24.95 -3.17 17.27
N TYR A 11 25.01 -2.78 18.55
CA TYR A 11 23.85 -2.25 19.27
C TYR A 11 23.31 -0.96 18.65
N LYS A 12 24.19 -0.06 18.20
CA LYS A 12 23.78 1.17 17.53
C LYS A 12 23.08 0.88 16.21
N VAL A 13 23.63 -0.04 15.40
CA VAL A 13 23.02 -0.50 14.14
C VAL A 13 21.66 -1.17 14.41
N ASP A 14 21.55 -2.01 15.43
CA ASP A 14 20.27 -2.65 15.79
C ASP A 14 19.21 -1.62 16.22
N VAL A 15 19.59 -0.60 17.01
CA VAL A 15 18.68 0.48 17.43
C VAL A 15 18.27 1.35 16.24
N GLU A 16 19.21 1.70 15.35
CA GLU A 16 18.90 2.46 14.14
C GLU A 16 17.96 1.67 13.22
N LEU A 17 18.19 0.36 13.09
CA LEU A 17 17.34 -0.52 12.30
C LEU A 17 15.94 -0.64 12.91
N ASP A 18 15.82 -0.76 14.24
CA ASP A 18 14.52 -0.77 14.91
C ASP A 18 13.78 0.56 14.70
N GLN A 19 14.47 1.69 14.81
CA GLN A 19 13.89 3.01 14.51
C GLN A 19 13.40 3.11 13.07
N ILE A 20 14.19 2.67 12.09
CA ILE A 20 13.80 2.64 10.68
C ILE A 20 12.55 1.77 10.50
N LEU A 21 12.51 0.60 11.13
CA LEU A 21 11.34 -0.29 11.09
C LEU A 21 10.12 0.35 11.76
N THR A 22 10.28 1.04 12.88
CA THR A 22 9.20 1.77 13.56
C THR A 22 8.64 2.86 12.66
N TYR A 23 9.50 3.71 12.08
CA TYR A 23 9.07 4.76 11.16
C TYR A 23 8.36 4.17 9.95
N PHE A 24 8.90 3.12 9.34
CA PHE A 24 8.28 2.44 8.22
C PHE A 24 6.87 1.91 8.58
N ARG A 25 6.73 1.25 9.74
CA ARG A 25 5.44 0.72 10.21
C ARG A 25 4.41 1.84 10.42
N VAL A 26 4.80 2.92 11.10
CA VAL A 26 3.90 4.05 11.37
C VAL A 26 3.52 4.76 10.07
N SER A 27 4.47 4.99 9.17
CA SER A 27 4.20 5.59 7.86
C SER A 27 3.27 4.71 7.03
N LEU A 28 3.48 3.40 7.00
CA LEU A 28 2.60 2.46 6.30
C LEU A 28 1.19 2.49 6.89
N SER A 29 1.05 2.44 8.22
CA SER A 29 -0.25 2.55 8.89
C SER A 29 -0.97 3.86 8.55
N ASN A 30 -0.25 4.98 8.50
CA ASN A 30 -0.82 6.28 8.12
C ASN A 30 -1.27 6.31 6.66
N LEU A 31 -0.48 5.77 5.74
CA LEU A 31 -0.87 5.67 4.32
C LEU A 31 -2.10 4.79 4.14
N CYS A 32 -2.17 3.64 4.83
CA CYS A 32 -3.32 2.76 4.82
C CYS A 32 -4.57 3.43 5.41
N ALA A 33 -4.43 4.14 6.53
CA ALA A 33 -5.53 4.87 7.15
C ALA A 33 -6.05 6.01 6.25
N TYR A 34 -5.13 6.75 5.63
CA TYR A 34 -5.46 7.78 4.66
C TYR A 34 -6.18 7.19 3.44
N PHE A 35 -5.68 6.07 2.91
CA PHE A 35 -6.31 5.38 1.79
C PHE A 35 -7.75 4.94 2.10
N LEU A 36 -7.95 4.32 3.25
CA LEU A 36 -9.27 3.90 3.74
C LEU A 36 -10.24 5.08 3.89
N LYS A 37 -9.76 6.18 4.43
CA LYS A 37 -10.58 7.36 4.70
C LYS A 37 -10.93 8.12 3.42
N GLU A 38 -9.95 8.47 2.60
CA GLU A 38 -10.15 9.39 1.48
C GLU A 38 -10.62 8.69 0.20
N PHE A 39 -10.12 7.49 -0.08
CA PHE A 39 -10.46 6.76 -1.31
C PHE A 39 -11.67 5.88 -1.11
N LEU A 40 -11.68 5.08 -0.05
CA LEU A 40 -12.75 4.11 0.22
C LEU A 40 -13.92 4.69 1.04
N GLN A 41 -13.79 5.92 1.57
CA GLN A 41 -14.81 6.60 2.38
C GLN A 41 -15.29 5.75 3.57
N MET A 42 -14.38 5.01 4.19
CA MET A 42 -14.70 4.13 5.30
C MET A 42 -14.25 4.73 6.62
N GLY A 43 -14.99 4.41 7.70
CA GLY A 43 -14.55 4.65 9.06
C GLY A 43 -13.31 3.81 9.42
N PRO A 44 -12.82 3.90 10.67
CA PRO A 44 -11.67 3.11 11.11
C PRO A 44 -11.96 1.61 10.94
N LEU A 45 -11.30 1.00 9.95
CA LEU A 45 -11.28 -0.45 9.77
C LEU A 45 -10.04 -1.05 10.41
N SER A 46 -10.15 -2.31 10.81
CA SER A 46 -8.97 -3.08 11.14
C SER A 46 -8.09 -3.24 9.91
N PHE A 47 -6.78 -3.17 10.12
CA PHE A 47 -5.78 -3.44 9.09
C PHE A 47 -5.98 -4.83 8.47
N SER A 48 -6.46 -5.81 9.25
CA SER A 48 -6.79 -7.15 8.77
C SER A 48 -7.85 -7.14 7.66
N THR A 49 -8.89 -6.32 7.78
CA THR A 49 -9.94 -6.20 6.77
C THR A 49 -9.41 -5.53 5.51
N LEU A 50 -8.62 -4.45 5.64
CA LEU A 50 -7.94 -3.84 4.49
C LEU A 50 -7.04 -4.86 3.77
N MET A 51 -6.32 -5.67 4.54
CA MET A 51 -5.39 -6.66 3.99
C MET A 51 -6.13 -7.73 3.19
N GLN A 52 -7.18 -8.32 3.75
CA GLN A 52 -7.96 -9.37 3.07
C GLN A 52 -8.79 -8.85 1.89
N SER A 53 -9.35 -7.65 2.02
CA SER A 53 -10.30 -7.15 1.02
C SER A 53 -9.65 -6.34 -0.10
N VAL A 54 -8.43 -5.82 0.07
CA VAL A 54 -7.73 -5.00 -0.94
C VAL A 54 -6.31 -5.46 -1.18
N LEU A 55 -5.47 -5.57 -0.15
CA LEU A 55 -4.03 -5.81 -0.35
C LEU A 55 -3.70 -7.23 -0.85
N LEU A 56 -4.52 -8.21 -0.50
CA LEU A 56 -4.39 -9.61 -0.92
C LEU A 56 -5.30 -9.95 -2.11
N LEU A 57 -5.93 -8.96 -2.75
CA LEU A 57 -6.63 -9.21 -4.00
C LEU A 57 -5.62 -9.59 -5.08
N ASP A 58 -5.94 -10.63 -5.82
CA ASP A 58 -5.18 -10.99 -7.00
C ASP A 58 -5.20 -9.83 -8.01
N GLY A 59 -4.03 -9.48 -8.52
CA GLY A 59 -3.87 -8.41 -9.49
C GLY A 59 -2.94 -8.82 -10.62
N GLU A 60 -3.23 -8.33 -11.81
CA GLU A 60 -2.38 -8.45 -12.99
C GLU A 60 -1.89 -7.04 -13.37
N VAL A 61 -0.63 -6.95 -13.80
CA VAL A 61 -0.06 -5.69 -14.29
C VAL A 61 0.17 -5.84 -15.78
N GLU A 62 -0.56 -5.07 -16.56
CA GLU A 62 -0.40 -4.98 -18.00
C GLU A 62 0.37 -3.69 -18.33
N GLU A 63 1.54 -3.82 -18.94
CA GLU A 63 2.37 -2.69 -19.31
C GLU A 63 2.34 -2.45 -20.82
N THR A 64 1.98 -1.24 -21.22
CA THR A 64 2.05 -0.79 -22.61
C THR A 64 3.17 0.24 -22.78
N ARG A 65 3.32 0.78 -23.99
CA ARG A 65 4.30 1.84 -24.27
C ARG A 65 4.00 3.13 -23.49
N GLU A 66 2.73 3.45 -23.26
CA GLU A 66 2.29 4.73 -22.69
C GLU A 66 1.72 4.61 -21.28
N GLN A 67 1.20 3.44 -20.91
CA GLN A 67 0.50 3.24 -19.64
C GLN A 67 0.92 1.96 -18.95
N ARG A 68 0.84 1.99 -17.62
CA ARG A 68 0.94 0.83 -16.75
C ARG A 68 -0.42 0.60 -16.13
N MET A 69 -1.13 -0.43 -16.58
CA MET A 69 -2.45 -0.80 -16.09
C MET A 69 -2.32 -1.83 -14.98
N VAL A 70 -2.92 -1.55 -13.83
CA VAL A 70 -3.05 -2.48 -12.71
C VAL A 70 -4.51 -2.93 -12.66
N VAL A 71 -4.73 -4.22 -12.93
CA VAL A 71 -6.05 -4.82 -13.00
C VAL A 71 -6.23 -5.73 -11.79
N LEU A 72 -7.12 -5.35 -10.87
CA LEU A 72 -7.44 -6.15 -9.69
C LEU A 72 -8.62 -7.07 -10.00
N LYS A 73 -8.58 -8.33 -9.53
CA LYS A 73 -9.68 -9.28 -9.67
C LYS A 73 -10.72 -9.04 -8.59
N ARG A 74 -11.99 -8.99 -8.99
CA ARG A 74 -13.10 -8.81 -8.05
C ARG A 74 -13.25 -10.01 -7.11
N ASN A 75 -13.37 -9.73 -5.82
CA ASN A 75 -13.79 -10.73 -4.84
C ASN A 75 -15.33 -10.79 -4.76
N ARG A 76 -15.93 -11.83 -5.34
CA ARG A 76 -17.40 -12.03 -5.33
C ARG A 76 -18.00 -12.24 -3.94
N LYS A 77 -17.18 -12.55 -2.93
CA LYS A 77 -17.65 -12.76 -1.54
C LYS A 77 -17.89 -11.45 -0.79
N ASP A 78 -17.37 -10.32 -1.28
CA ASP A 78 -17.48 -9.01 -0.63
C ASP A 78 -17.84 -7.91 -1.65
N PRO A 79 -19.08 -7.94 -2.18
CA PRO A 79 -19.51 -7.00 -3.23
C PRO A 79 -19.50 -5.54 -2.74
N VAL A 80 -19.85 -5.29 -1.47
CA VAL A 80 -19.89 -3.94 -0.90
C VAL A 80 -18.50 -3.31 -0.90
N MET A 81 -17.46 -4.07 -0.53
CA MET A 81 -16.10 -3.55 -0.58
C MET A 81 -15.59 -3.40 -2.00
N MET A 82 -15.99 -4.25 -2.94
CA MET A 82 -15.61 -4.12 -4.35
C MET A 82 -16.19 -2.84 -4.98
N GLU A 83 -17.43 -2.46 -4.66
CA GLU A 83 -18.03 -1.19 -5.13
C GLU A 83 -17.27 0.02 -4.59
N ARG A 84 -16.90 -0.01 -3.31
CA ARG A 84 -16.10 1.06 -2.69
C ARG A 84 -14.71 1.14 -3.30
N LEU A 85 -14.08 -0.02 -3.54
CA LEU A 85 -12.79 -0.10 -4.20
C LEU A 85 -12.87 0.46 -5.62
N GLU A 86 -13.91 0.13 -6.38
CA GLU A 86 -14.14 0.67 -7.72
C GLU A 86 -14.22 2.20 -7.71
N ALA A 87 -14.98 2.78 -6.78
CA ALA A 87 -15.03 4.23 -6.59
C ALA A 87 -13.67 4.83 -6.19
N GLY A 88 -12.91 4.14 -5.33
CA GLY A 88 -11.56 4.53 -4.93
C GLY A 88 -10.56 4.49 -6.09
N LEU A 89 -10.62 3.47 -6.94
CA LEU A 89 -9.76 3.36 -8.13
C LEU A 89 -10.05 4.45 -9.15
N VAL A 90 -11.32 4.84 -9.32
CA VAL A 90 -11.68 5.99 -10.16
C VAL A 90 -11.01 7.27 -9.63
N LYS A 91 -11.06 7.52 -8.31
CA LYS A 91 -10.36 8.67 -7.71
C LYS A 91 -8.85 8.61 -7.92
N LEU A 92 -8.23 7.43 -7.78
CA LEU A 92 -6.79 7.24 -8.03
C LEU A 92 -6.42 7.55 -9.49
N ASN A 93 -7.25 7.15 -10.46
CA ASN A 93 -7.03 7.44 -11.87
C ASN A 93 -7.08 8.95 -12.18
N THR A 94 -7.87 9.71 -11.42
CA THR A 94 -7.97 11.18 -11.53
C THR A 94 -6.69 11.87 -11.09
N LEU A 95 -5.93 11.29 -10.15
CA LEU A 95 -4.65 11.86 -9.69
C LEU A 95 -3.56 11.88 -10.77
N SER A 96 -3.79 11.20 -11.90
CA SER A 96 -2.86 11.17 -13.03
C SER A 96 -1.44 10.80 -12.58
N LEU A 97 -1.32 9.68 -11.89
CA LEU A 97 -0.05 9.19 -11.38
C LEU A 97 0.84 8.72 -12.53
N PHE A 98 2.14 9.02 -12.46
CA PHE A 98 3.14 8.64 -13.45
C PHE A 98 4.24 7.78 -12.84
N THR A 99 4.77 6.84 -13.60
CA THR A 99 6.01 6.13 -13.26
C THR A 99 7.20 7.08 -13.40
N ILE A 100 8.34 6.70 -12.81
CA ILE A 100 9.62 7.40 -13.02
C ILE A 100 10.00 7.41 -14.50
N THR A 101 9.56 6.41 -15.26
CA THR A 101 9.76 6.29 -16.71
C THR A 101 8.74 7.11 -17.55
N GLY A 102 7.86 7.87 -16.91
CA GLY A 102 6.88 8.74 -17.57
C GLY A 102 5.59 8.06 -18.05
N LYS A 103 5.40 6.78 -17.76
CA LYS A 103 4.16 6.05 -18.12
C LYS A 103 3.05 6.38 -17.13
N ARG A 104 1.81 6.52 -17.62
CA ARG A 104 0.66 6.81 -16.76
C ARG A 104 0.17 5.53 -16.07
N TYR A 105 -0.03 5.59 -14.76
CA TYR A 105 -0.75 4.53 -14.04
C TYR A 105 -2.25 4.60 -14.32
N ARG A 106 -2.84 3.44 -14.57
CA ARG A 106 -4.29 3.25 -14.51
C ARG A 106 -4.62 2.04 -13.66
N PHE A 107 -5.75 2.12 -12.98
CA PHE A 107 -6.27 1.08 -12.11
C PHE A 107 -7.68 0.69 -12.56
N SER A 108 -7.97 -0.61 -12.58
CA SER A 108 -9.30 -1.13 -12.89
C SER A 108 -9.62 -2.41 -12.11
N LEU A 109 -10.91 -2.75 -12.06
CA LEU A 109 -11.40 -4.02 -11.50
C LEU A 109 -11.93 -4.91 -12.62
N LYS A 110 -11.53 -6.18 -12.60
CA LYS A 110 -11.98 -7.25 -13.50
C LYS A 110 -12.88 -8.21 -12.74
#